data_AF-A0A1B8XXK6-F1
#
_entry.id   AF-A0A1B8XXK6-F1
#
_cell.length_a   1.000
_cell.length_b   1.000
_cell.length_c   1.000
_cell.angle_alpha   90.00
_cell.angle_beta   90.00
_cell.angle_gamma   90.00
#
_symmetry.space_group_name_H-M   'P 1'
#
loop_
_entity.id
_entity.type
_entity.pdbx_description
1 polymer ?
#
loop_
_entity_poly.entity_id
_entity_poly.type
_entity_poly.pdbx_seq_one_letter_code
_entity_poly.pdbx_strand_id
1 'polypeptide(L)' 'MAAAAAVSGSPQGSLDLNQPGFKKEILGTKLEVKYLCSDCKNLLRRPLQAQCGHRYCSHCLNKIIRW' A
#
# COMPACT_ATOMS: atom_id res chain seq x y z
N MET A 1 24.27 -12.45 -25.65
CA MET A 1 24.14 -10.98 -25.55
C MET A 1 22.84 -10.66 -24.82
N ALA A 2 22.91 -9.80 -23.81
CA ALA A 2 21.98 -9.72 -22.69
C ALA A 2 20.55 -9.27 -23.06
N ALA A 3 19.55 -9.92 -22.46
CA ALA A 3 18.17 -9.47 -22.48
C ALA A 3 18.02 -8.28 -21.51
N ALA A 4 17.71 -7.10 -22.04
CA ALA A 4 17.33 -5.96 -21.23
C ALA A 4 15.92 -6.21 -20.66
N ALA A 5 15.84 -6.50 -19.36
CA ALA A 5 14.58 -6.45 -18.64
C ALA A 5 14.14 -5.00 -18.52
N ALA A 6 13.19 -4.58 -19.35
CA ALA A 6 12.50 -3.31 -19.17
C ALA A 6 11.76 -3.36 -17.83
N VAL A 7 12.28 -2.66 -16.82
CA VAL A 7 11.53 -2.39 -15.59
C VAL A 7 10.46 -1.35 -15.89
N SER A 8 9.36 -1.78 -16.50
CA SER A 8 8.08 -1.07 -16.50
C SER A 8 7.47 -1.19 -15.09
N GLY A 9 8.18 -0.68 -14.09
CA GLY A 9 7.99 -1.04 -12.69
C GLY A 9 7.12 -0.10 -11.87
N SER A 10 6.15 0.62 -12.45
CA SER A 10 5.02 1.03 -11.62
C SER A 10 4.33 -0.27 -11.20
N PRO A 11 4.16 -0.60 -9.91
CA PRO A 11 3.48 -1.82 -9.54
C PRO A 11 2.07 -1.73 -10.15
N GLN A 12 1.79 -2.53 -11.19
CA GLN A 12 0.51 -2.46 -11.93
C GLN A 12 -0.70 -2.53 -10.98
N GLY A 13 -0.53 -3.17 -9.82
CA GLY A 13 -1.54 -3.19 -8.76
C GLY A 13 -1.85 -1.85 -8.10
N SER A 14 -1.11 -0.76 -8.33
CA SER A 14 -1.37 0.53 -7.66
C SER A 14 -2.72 1.16 -8.05
N LEU A 15 -3.24 0.83 -9.24
CA LEU A 15 -4.54 1.30 -9.71
C LEU A 15 -5.70 0.45 -9.20
N ASP A 16 -5.42 -0.80 -8.79
CA ASP A 16 -6.43 -1.72 -8.29
C ASP A 16 -6.95 -1.27 -6.90
N LEU A 17 -8.25 -0.94 -6.84
CA LEU A 17 -8.93 -0.47 -5.63
C LEU A 17 -9.32 -1.62 -4.68
N ASN A 18 -9.32 -2.85 -5.15
CA ASN A 18 -9.66 -4.04 -4.38
C ASN A 18 -8.45 -4.67 -3.67
N GLN A 19 -7.26 -4.08 -3.81
CA GLN A 19 -6.04 -4.59 -3.18
C GLN A 19 -5.71 -3.88 -1.86
N PRO A 20 -5.27 -4.62 -0.82
CA PRO A 20 -4.76 -4.04 0.42
C PRO A 20 -3.36 -3.43 0.24
N GLY A 21 -2.72 -3.01 1.34
CA GLY A 21 -1.39 -2.36 1.31
C GLY A 21 -0.28 -3.16 0.60
N PHE A 22 0.75 -2.46 0.13
CA PHE A 22 1.92 -3.09 -0.50
C PHE A 22 2.80 -3.80 0.52
N LYS A 23 3.44 -4.91 0.11
CA LYS A 23 4.41 -5.61 0.95
C LYS A 23 5.58 -4.70 1.35
N LYS A 24 6.10 -4.86 2.56
CA LYS A 24 7.17 -3.99 3.12
C LYS A 24 8.50 -4.20 2.41
N GLU A 25 8.71 -5.42 1.92
CA GLU A 25 9.96 -5.87 1.29
C GLU A 25 10.32 -5.08 0.01
N ILE A 26 9.36 -4.37 -0.60
CA ILE A 26 9.58 -3.63 -1.86
C ILE A 26 10.57 -2.47 -1.68
N LEU A 27 10.64 -1.87 -0.47
CA LEU A 27 11.48 -0.70 -0.23
C LEU A 27 12.91 -1.06 0.22
N GLY A 28 13.18 -2.33 0.54
CA GLY A 28 14.51 -2.80 0.97
C GLY A 28 15.11 -2.09 2.20
N THR A 29 14.34 -1.29 2.92
CA THR A 29 14.81 -0.35 3.95
C THR A 29 13.88 -0.36 5.17
N LYS A 30 14.38 0.14 6.31
CA LYS A 30 13.58 0.25 7.54
C LYS A 30 12.44 1.26 7.35
N LEU A 31 11.22 0.78 7.51
CA LEU A 31 10.02 1.60 7.37
C LEU A 31 9.59 2.21 8.70
N GLU A 32 9.27 3.51 8.66
CA GLU A 32 8.58 4.19 9.75
C GLU A 32 7.09 3.83 9.79
N VAL A 33 6.51 3.81 11.00
CA VAL A 33 5.09 3.47 11.23
C VAL A 33 4.13 4.36 10.44
N LYS A 34 4.51 5.62 10.17
CA LYS A 34 3.68 6.59 9.42
C LYS A 34 3.37 6.19 7.97
N TYR A 35 4.10 5.21 7.43
CA TYR A 35 3.89 4.65 6.08
C TYR A 35 3.06 3.37 6.07
N LEU A 36 2.67 2.87 7.25
CA LEU A 36 1.93 1.61 7.39
C LEU A 36 0.44 1.86 7.55
N CYS A 37 -0.35 0.99 6.93
CA CYS A 37 -1.78 0.91 7.13
C CYS A 37 -2.09 0.46 8.57
N SER A 38 -3.02 1.15 9.23
CA SER A 38 -3.43 0.83 10.60
C SER A 38 -4.20 -0.49 10.70
N ASP A 39 -4.74 -0.99 9.59
CA ASP A 39 -5.41 -2.28 9.46
C ASP A 39 -4.43 -3.39 9.04
N CYS A 40 -4.10 -3.48 7.74
CA CYS A 40 -3.30 -4.59 7.19
C CYS A 40 -1.80 -4.54 7.52
N LYS A 41 -1.31 -3.51 8.24
CA LYS A 41 0.08 -3.30 8.66
C LYS A 41 1.13 -3.28 7.53
N ASN A 42 0.69 -3.23 6.29
CA ASN A 42 1.50 -3.12 5.08
C ASN A 42 1.64 -1.66 4.65
N LEU A 43 2.52 -1.39 3.68
CA LEU A 43 2.67 -0.05 3.09
C LEU A 43 1.34 0.47 2.56
N LEU A 44 1.04 1.73 2.84
CA LEU A 44 -0.22 2.35 2.45
C LEU A 44 -0.43 2.30 0.92
N ARG A 45 -1.54 1.69 0.48
CA ARG A 45 -2.05 1.79 -0.89
C ARG A 45 -3.23 2.76 -0.91
N ARG A 46 -3.10 3.85 -1.68
CA ARG A 46 -4.10 4.92 -1.78
C ARG A 46 -4.57 5.37 -0.38
N PRO A 47 -3.67 5.99 0.41
CA PRO A 47 -3.91 6.28 1.82
C PRO A 47 -5.10 7.21 2.03
N LEU A 48 -5.91 6.88 3.03
CA LEU A 48 -6.94 7.74 3.62
C LEU A 48 -6.60 7.97 5.09
N GLN A 49 -6.75 9.20 5.57
CA GLN A 49 -6.57 9.54 6.97
C GLN A 49 -7.93 9.70 7.65
N ALA A 50 -8.16 8.94 8.72
CA ALA A 50 -9.32 9.08 9.56
C ALA A 50 -9.22 10.35 10.43
N GLN A 51 -10.36 10.82 10.95
CA GLN A 51 -10.41 11.99 11.82
C GLN A 51 -9.56 11.83 13.10
N CYS A 52 -9.37 10.59 13.57
CA CYS A 52 -8.48 10.26 14.69
C CYS A 52 -6.97 10.28 14.32
N GLY A 53 -6.62 10.65 13.08
CA GLY A 53 -5.24 10.75 12.61
C GLY A 53 -4.64 9.45 12.04
N HIS A 54 -5.25 8.29 12.30
CA HIS A 54 -4.80 7.01 11.75
C HIS A 54 -4.96 6.93 10.24
N ARG A 55 -3.99 6.29 9.57
CA ARG A 55 -3.98 6.11 8.11
C ARG A 55 -4.32 4.67 7.73
N TYR A 56 -5.08 4.51 6.65
CA TYR A 56 -5.54 3.24 6.13
C TYR A 56 -5.39 3.18 4.61
N CYS A 57 -5.27 1.99 4.05
CA CYS A 57 -5.49 1.81 2.61
C CYS A 57 -6.96 2.08 2.28
N SER A 58 -7.25 2.63 1.10
CA SER A 58 -8.64 2.84 0.66
C SER A 58 -9.48 1.55 0.74
N HIS A 59 -8.93 0.42 0.28
CA HIS A 59 -9.57 -0.90 0.41
C HIS A 59 -9.86 -1.27 1.88
N CYS A 60 -8.85 -1.17 2.75
CA CYS A 60 -8.96 -1.51 4.17
C CYS A 60 -10.00 -0.64 4.88
N LEU A 61 -9.99 0.68 4.66
CA LEU A 61 -10.96 1.57 5.29
C LEU A 61 -12.37 1.27 4.79
N ASN A 62 -12.56 1.07 3.48
CA ASN A 62 -13.87 0.68 2.92
C ASN A 62 -14.37 -0.64 3.52
N LYS A 63 -13.49 -1.62 3.74
CA LYS A 63 -13.84 -2.86 4.42
C LYS A 63 -14.28 -2.62 5.87
N ILE A 64 -13.62 -1.72 6.60
CA ILE A 64 -13.93 -1.45 8.02
C ILE A 64 -15.25 -0.68 8.17
N ILE A 65 -15.53 0.30 7.32
CA ILE A 65 -16.71 1.18 7.48
C ILE A 65 -17.99 0.63 6.85
N ARG A 66 -17.86 -0.33 5.94
CA ARG A 66 -19.01 -0.96 5.25
C ARG A 66 -19.44 -2.30 5.87
N TRP A 67 -18.77 -2.71 6.95
CA TRP A 67 -19.05 -3.93 7.70
C TRP A 67 -19.46 -3.58 9.13
#